data_AF-A0A9E4PFP4-F1
#
_entry.id   AF-A0A9E4PFP4-F1
#
_cell.length_a   1.000
_cell.length_b   1.000
_cell.length_c   1.000
_cell.angle_alpha   90.00
_cell.angle_beta   90.00
_cell.angle_gamma   90.00
#
_symmetry.space_group_name_H-M   'P 1'
#
loop_
_entity.id
_entity.type
_entity.pdbx_description
1 polymer ?
#
loop_
_entity_poly.entity_id
_entity_poly.type
_entity_poly.pdbx_seq_one_letter_code
_entity_poly.pdbx_strand_id
1 'polypeptide(L)'
;MPEFPGRADFWNIGYPFAGALVYLVAPIALASIAYALRRRWRVWHVAGADADLGPTSERWKAFLALVATGLLAHRQFVRKRDLYPGIMHFAIFWGFSVLLIATMVAAIEFNAEEYLNWILPTAHARIPLGFAWDVFGGGLAAVGLSMAVWRRYVVRPGRLNTALDDGSVLGILFGLLVSGFLIEGLRIGATELNPASIYYAPSVAGWSPIGWVVAKALLGIGFTSAALEATHAATWWLHAGIFASAFVYAALRFSRLTHMIVSPMNWYYRTLRPRGALKPMGDFE
;
A
#
# COMPACT_ATOMS: atom_id res chain seq x y z
N MET A 1 -14.05 -10.56 28.54
CA MET A 1 -12.82 -9.84 28.13
C MET A 1 -12.98 -9.50 26.67
N PRO A 2 -12.48 -8.36 26.16
CA PRO A 2 -12.49 -8.14 24.70
C PRO A 2 -11.81 -9.34 24.04
N GLU A 3 -12.42 -9.89 23.00
CA GLU A 3 -12.00 -11.15 22.38
C GLU A 3 -10.57 -11.08 21.81
N PHE A 4 -10.07 -9.85 21.59
CA PHE A 4 -8.69 -9.56 21.23
C PHE A 4 -8.07 -8.51 22.19
N PRO A 5 -7.15 -8.90 23.10
CA PRO A 5 -6.49 -7.96 24.00
C PRO A 5 -5.66 -6.94 23.20
N GLY A 6 -5.81 -5.66 23.55
CA GLY A 6 -5.01 -4.56 22.99
C GLY A 6 -5.52 -3.95 21.69
N ARG A 7 -6.11 -4.71 20.76
CA ARG A 7 -6.34 -4.29 19.37
C ARG A 7 -7.84 -4.24 18.99
N ALA A 8 -8.54 -3.26 19.54
CA ALA A 8 -9.92 -2.99 19.15
C ALA A 8 -9.98 -2.21 17.82
N ASP A 9 -10.74 -2.72 16.86
CA ASP A 9 -11.05 -2.01 15.64
C ASP A 9 -11.93 -0.79 15.95
N PHE A 10 -11.77 0.28 15.18
CA PHE A 10 -12.48 1.56 15.37
C PHE A 10 -12.34 2.19 16.78
N TRP A 11 -11.31 1.81 17.54
CA TRP A 11 -11.06 2.40 18.85
C TRP A 11 -10.90 3.92 18.76
N ASN A 12 -11.62 4.64 19.62
CA ASN A 12 -11.48 6.09 19.80
C ASN A 12 -11.66 6.93 18.52
N ILE A 13 -12.56 6.50 17.63
CA ILE A 13 -12.95 7.28 16.44
C ILE A 13 -14.48 7.43 16.27
N GLY A 14 -15.25 7.07 17.30
CA GLY A 14 -16.69 7.33 17.36
C GLY A 14 -17.55 6.40 16.49
N TYR A 15 -17.15 5.14 16.31
CA TYR A 15 -18.01 4.10 15.73
C TYR A 15 -19.18 3.78 16.70
N PRO A 16 -20.42 3.54 16.21
CA PRO A 16 -20.80 3.37 14.80
C PRO A 16 -21.01 4.66 14.00
N PHE A 17 -21.22 5.82 14.64
CA PHE A 17 -21.64 7.04 13.92
C PHE A 17 -20.51 7.67 13.09
N ALA A 18 -19.58 8.37 13.75
CA ALA A 18 -18.47 9.01 13.07
C ALA A 18 -17.58 7.98 12.38
N GLY A 19 -17.31 6.85 13.05
CA GLY A 19 -16.49 5.77 12.51
C GLY A 19 -17.01 5.23 11.16
N ALA A 20 -18.33 5.16 10.95
CA ALA A 20 -18.88 4.70 9.67
C ALA A 20 -18.57 5.62 8.48
N LEU A 21 -18.18 6.88 8.70
CA LEU A 21 -17.79 7.76 7.59
C LEU A 21 -16.57 7.25 6.83
N VAL A 22 -15.74 6.38 7.43
CA VAL A 22 -14.61 5.76 6.72
C VAL A 22 -15.04 4.89 5.55
N TYR A 23 -16.26 4.36 5.58
CA TYR A 23 -16.79 3.57 4.45
C TYR A 23 -16.94 4.41 3.19
N LEU A 24 -16.93 5.76 3.27
CA LEU A 24 -16.88 6.65 2.11
C LEU A 24 -15.57 6.51 1.31
N VAL A 25 -14.49 6.03 1.92
CA VAL A 25 -13.23 5.76 1.21
C VAL A 25 -13.42 4.73 0.10
N ALA A 26 -14.22 3.69 0.32
CA ALA A 26 -14.46 2.63 -0.65
C ALA A 26 -15.12 3.13 -1.96
N PRO A 27 -16.27 3.83 -1.95
CA PRO A 27 -16.86 4.39 -3.17
C PRO A 27 -15.96 5.45 -3.82
N ILE A 28 -15.21 6.26 -3.04
CA ILE A 28 -14.22 7.20 -3.60
C ILE A 28 -13.13 6.45 -4.36
N ALA A 29 -12.58 5.38 -3.78
CA ALA A 29 -11.57 4.55 -4.42
C ALA A 29 -12.10 3.88 -5.68
N LEU A 30 -13.28 3.26 -5.62
CA LEU A 30 -13.90 2.60 -6.77
C LEU A 30 -14.20 3.59 -7.91
N ALA A 31 -14.76 4.77 -7.61
CA ALA A 31 -15.01 5.81 -8.59
C ALA A 31 -13.71 6.32 -9.23
N SER A 32 -12.66 6.51 -8.42
CA SER A 32 -11.33 6.94 -8.86
C SER A 32 -10.70 5.93 -9.82
N ILE A 33 -10.74 4.64 -9.46
CA ILE A 33 -10.23 3.53 -10.30
C ILE A 33 -11.03 3.44 -11.60
N ALA A 34 -12.36 3.47 -11.53
CA ALA A 34 -13.23 3.40 -12.71
C ALA A 34 -12.99 4.57 -13.67
N TYR A 35 -12.86 5.80 -13.14
CA TYR A 35 -12.52 6.98 -13.92
C TYR A 35 -11.16 6.85 -14.62
N ALA A 36 -10.13 6.40 -13.89
CA ALA A 36 -8.78 6.24 -14.42
C ALA A 36 -8.72 5.18 -15.54
N LEU A 37 -9.37 4.03 -15.32
CA LEU A 37 -9.47 2.96 -16.31
C LEU A 37 -10.25 3.41 -17.55
N ARG A 38 -11.37 4.13 -17.38
CA ARG A 38 -12.14 4.68 -18.51
C ARG A 38 -11.31 5.62 -19.37
N ARG A 39 -10.52 6.51 -18.75
CA ARG A 39 -9.63 7.43 -19.47
C ARG A 39 -8.58 6.66 -20.28
N ARG A 40 -8.00 5.60 -19.70
CA ARG A 40 -7.00 4.78 -20.39
C ARG A 40 -7.60 3.93 -21.50
N TRP A 41 -8.77 3.35 -21.25
CA TRP A 41 -9.53 2.57 -22.22
C TRP A 41 -9.82 3.39 -23.48
N ARG A 42 -10.26 4.66 -23.33
CA ARG A 42 -10.45 5.57 -24.46
C ARG A 42 -9.18 5.72 -25.31
N VAL A 43 -8.02 5.89 -24.69
CA VAL A 43 -6.73 6.01 -25.42
C VAL A 43 -6.41 4.73 -26.19
N TRP A 44 -6.64 3.56 -25.60
CA TRP A 44 -6.41 2.28 -26.28
C TRP A 44 -7.33 2.06 -27.48
N HIS A 45 -8.55 2.60 -27.44
CA HIS A 45 -9.53 2.45 -28.52
C HIS A 45 -9.48 3.57 -29.56
N VAL A 46 -8.57 4.55 -29.43
CA VAL A 46 -8.31 5.55 -30.48
C VAL A 46 -7.49 4.94 -31.63
N ALA A 47 -6.57 4.03 -31.32
CA ALA A 47 -5.81 3.29 -32.33
C ALA A 47 -6.46 1.91 -32.54
N GLY A 48 -7.37 1.81 -33.51
CA GLY A 48 -8.01 0.56 -33.91
C GLY A 48 -7.05 -0.39 -34.61
N ALA A 49 -6.06 -0.91 -33.88
CA ALA A 49 -5.12 -1.88 -34.39
C ALA A 49 -5.54 -3.29 -33.96
N ASP A 50 -5.76 -4.17 -34.94
CA ASP A 50 -5.88 -5.61 -34.68
C ASP A 50 -4.53 -6.13 -34.17
N ALA A 51 -4.50 -6.42 -32.87
CA ALA A 51 -3.36 -7.03 -32.23
C ALA A 51 -3.36 -8.53 -32.55
N ASP A 52 -2.57 -8.95 -33.53
CA ASP A 52 -2.20 -10.34 -33.67
C ASP A 52 -1.34 -10.75 -32.47
N LEU A 53 -2.00 -11.40 -31.52
CA LEU A 53 -1.40 -11.86 -30.30
C LEU A 53 -0.78 -13.27 -30.45
N GLY A 54 -1.08 -14.04 -31.50
CA GLY A 54 -0.67 -15.44 -31.59
C GLY A 54 -1.29 -16.32 -30.49
N PRO A 55 -0.72 -17.51 -30.20
CA PRO A 55 -1.34 -18.53 -29.35
C PRO A 55 -1.50 -18.12 -27.87
N THR A 56 -2.71 -18.30 -27.32
CA THR A 56 -3.05 -17.95 -25.93
C THR A 56 -2.25 -18.76 -24.89
N SER A 57 -1.98 -20.05 -25.14
CA SER A 57 -1.29 -20.93 -24.19
C SER A 57 0.17 -20.53 -23.99
N GLU A 58 0.88 -20.20 -25.06
CA GLU A 58 2.26 -19.72 -25.00
C GLU A 58 2.37 -18.36 -24.31
N ARG A 59 1.37 -17.49 -24.49
CA ARG A 59 1.28 -16.22 -23.77
C ARG A 59 1.15 -16.42 -22.27
N TRP A 60 0.26 -17.29 -21.83
CA TRP A 60 0.12 -17.57 -20.40
C TRP A 60 1.41 -18.14 -19.81
N LYS A 61 2.08 -19.07 -20.51
CA LYS A 61 3.40 -19.57 -20.09
C LYS A 61 4.43 -18.44 -19.96
N ALA A 62 4.54 -17.60 -20.98
CA ALA A 62 5.48 -16.48 -21.00
C ALA A 62 5.16 -15.42 -19.93
N PHE A 63 3.88 -15.13 -19.72
CA PHE A 63 3.40 -14.21 -18.69
C PHE A 63 3.69 -14.74 -17.30
N LEU A 64 3.32 -15.98 -16.98
CA LEU A 64 3.57 -16.59 -15.67
C LEU A 64 5.07 -16.71 -15.37
N ALA A 65 5.90 -17.04 -16.36
CA ALA A 65 7.35 -17.03 -16.20
C ALA A 65 7.90 -15.62 -15.89
N LEU A 66 7.35 -14.58 -16.54
CA LEU A 66 7.70 -13.19 -16.22
C LEU A 66 7.15 -12.73 -14.87
N VAL A 67 5.97 -13.18 -14.45
CA VAL A 67 5.43 -12.88 -13.11
C VAL A 67 6.32 -13.51 -12.05
N ALA A 68 6.67 -14.79 -12.19
CA ALA A 68 7.57 -15.47 -11.26
C ALA A 68 8.95 -14.77 -11.19
N THR A 69 9.53 -14.40 -12.33
CA THR A 69 10.88 -13.80 -12.36
C THR A 69 10.91 -12.28 -12.12
N GLY A 70 9.85 -11.57 -12.49
CA GLY A 70 9.73 -10.13 -12.42
C GLY A 70 9.08 -9.66 -11.12
N LEU A 71 8.00 -10.31 -10.67
CA LEU A 71 7.30 -9.96 -9.44
C LEU A 71 8.06 -10.48 -8.21
N LEU A 72 8.43 -11.76 -8.19
CA LEU A 72 9.10 -12.39 -7.04
C LEU A 72 10.62 -12.21 -7.06
N ALA A 73 11.27 -12.47 -8.21
CA ALA A 73 12.73 -12.39 -8.29
C ALA A 73 13.25 -10.99 -8.68
N HIS A 74 12.37 -10.03 -9.01
CA HIS A 74 12.70 -8.64 -9.32
C HIS A 74 13.96 -8.52 -10.23
N ARG A 75 14.12 -9.46 -11.17
CA ARG A 75 15.39 -9.69 -11.91
C ARG A 75 15.86 -8.47 -12.70
N GLN A 76 14.94 -7.58 -13.05
CA GLN A 76 15.24 -6.31 -13.74
C GLN A 76 16.04 -5.32 -12.88
N PHE A 77 16.05 -5.47 -11.56
CA PHE A 77 16.73 -4.60 -10.60
C PHE A 77 18.15 -5.07 -10.24
N VAL A 78 18.52 -6.31 -10.59
CA VAL A 78 19.83 -6.91 -10.26
C VAL A 78 20.91 -6.50 -11.28
N ARG A 79 20.60 -5.65 -12.26
CA ARG A 79 21.63 -5.01 -13.06
C ARG A 79 22.39 -4.03 -12.17
N LYS A 80 23.70 -4.29 -11.97
CA LYS A 80 24.58 -3.52 -11.05
C LYS A 80 24.45 -1.99 -11.14
N ARG A 81 24.10 -1.46 -12.32
CA ARG A 81 23.92 -0.02 -12.57
C ARG A 81 22.66 0.59 -11.93
N ASP A 82 21.63 -0.22 -11.67
CA ASP A 82 20.29 0.25 -11.23
C ASP A 82 19.85 -0.36 -9.88
N LEU A 83 20.80 -0.90 -9.10
CA LEU A 83 20.51 -1.56 -7.81
C LEU A 83 19.82 -0.63 -6.80
N TYR A 84 20.30 0.62 -6.66
CA TYR A 84 19.74 1.55 -5.69
C TYR A 84 18.27 1.90 -5.99
N PRO A 85 17.91 2.39 -7.20
CA PRO A 85 16.50 2.60 -7.55
C PRO A 85 15.68 1.32 -7.45
N GLY A 86 16.28 0.15 -7.68
CA GLY A 86 15.59 -1.12 -7.61
C GLY A 86 15.20 -1.56 -6.20
N ILE A 87 16.15 -1.51 -5.26
CA ILE A 87 15.87 -1.78 -3.84
C ILE A 87 14.85 -0.77 -3.31
N MET A 88 15.01 0.51 -3.67
CA MET A 88 14.07 1.57 -3.30
C MET A 88 12.63 1.26 -3.77
N HIS A 89 12.42 0.93 -5.05
CA HIS A 89 11.09 0.60 -5.57
C HIS A 89 10.55 -0.70 -4.97
N PHE A 90 11.38 -1.73 -4.82
CA PHE A 90 11.00 -2.99 -4.18
C PHE A 90 10.45 -2.74 -2.78
N ALA A 91 11.20 -1.97 -1.98
CA ALA A 91 10.84 -1.68 -0.60
C ALA A 91 9.55 -0.85 -0.50
N ILE A 92 9.37 0.17 -1.35
CA ILE A 92 8.12 0.94 -1.42
C ILE A 92 6.96 0.04 -1.84
N PHE A 93 7.11 -0.70 -2.94
CA PHE A 93 6.03 -1.52 -3.50
C PHE A 93 5.57 -2.59 -2.52
N TRP A 94 6.48 -3.39 -1.99
CA TRP A 94 6.12 -4.47 -1.06
C TRP A 94 5.70 -3.94 0.30
N GLY A 95 6.35 -2.89 0.82
CA GLY A 95 5.96 -2.27 2.08
C GLY A 95 4.51 -1.77 2.03
N PHE A 96 4.16 -0.97 1.02
CA PHE A 96 2.78 -0.49 0.86
C PHE A 96 1.79 -1.59 0.47
N SER A 97 2.21 -2.61 -0.27
CA SER A 97 1.32 -3.76 -0.59
C SER A 97 0.95 -4.54 0.65
N VAL A 98 1.92 -4.81 1.52
CA VAL A 98 1.71 -5.48 2.81
C VAL A 98 0.79 -4.65 3.71
N LEU A 99 1.01 -3.33 3.81
CA LEU A 99 0.12 -2.42 4.56
C LEU A 99 -1.30 -2.35 4.00
N LEU A 100 -1.45 -2.33 2.68
CA LEU A 100 -2.77 -2.34 2.03
C LEU A 100 -3.51 -3.65 2.31
N ILE A 101 -2.82 -4.79 2.22
CA ILE A 101 -3.37 -6.11 2.56
C ILE A 101 -3.79 -6.13 4.04
N ALA A 102 -2.95 -5.65 4.95
CA ALA A 102 -3.27 -5.57 6.38
C ALA A 102 -4.58 -4.79 6.61
N THR A 103 -4.72 -3.64 5.93
CA THR A 103 -5.91 -2.79 6.02
C THR A 103 -7.15 -3.48 5.46
N MET A 104 -7.03 -4.17 4.33
CA MET A 104 -8.13 -4.93 3.73
C MET A 104 -8.56 -6.10 4.61
N VAL A 105 -7.60 -6.84 5.17
CA VAL A 105 -7.86 -7.95 6.09
C VAL A 105 -8.58 -7.44 7.33
N ALA A 106 -8.09 -6.36 7.96
CA ALA A 106 -8.73 -5.76 9.13
C ALA A 106 -10.17 -5.30 8.82
N ALA A 107 -10.40 -4.68 7.66
CA ALA A 107 -11.74 -4.30 7.24
C ALA A 107 -12.65 -5.53 7.05
N ILE A 108 -12.18 -6.59 6.39
CA ILE A 108 -12.97 -7.81 6.17
C ILE A 108 -13.27 -8.51 7.49
N GLU A 109 -12.27 -8.65 8.37
CA GLU A 109 -12.41 -9.23 9.72
C GLU A 109 -13.51 -8.52 10.50
N PHE A 110 -13.40 -7.20 10.64
CA PHE A 110 -14.37 -6.41 11.38
C PHE A 110 -15.79 -6.55 10.83
N ASN A 111 -15.95 -6.43 9.50
CA ASN A 111 -17.28 -6.47 8.89
C ASN A 111 -17.91 -7.87 8.92
N ALA A 112 -17.10 -8.93 8.81
CA ALA A 112 -17.58 -10.30 8.90
C ALA A 112 -18.02 -10.64 10.33
N GLU A 113 -17.26 -10.19 11.33
CA GLU A 113 -17.63 -10.37 12.74
C GLU A 113 -18.90 -9.59 13.08
N GLU A 114 -18.92 -8.29 12.80
CA GLU A 114 -20.01 -7.37 13.18
C GLU A 114 -21.33 -7.68 12.46
N TYR A 115 -21.30 -7.92 11.15
CA TYR A 115 -22.52 -8.04 10.34
C TYR A 115 -22.90 -9.47 9.98
N LEU A 116 -21.96 -10.41 10.01
CA LEU A 116 -22.19 -11.81 9.62
C LEU A 116 -22.00 -12.79 10.78
N ASN A 117 -21.60 -12.33 11.98
CA ASN A 117 -21.21 -13.18 13.12
C ASN A 117 -20.18 -14.25 12.73
N TRP A 118 -19.25 -13.91 11.84
CA TRP A 118 -18.24 -14.83 11.34
C TRP A 118 -16.83 -14.33 11.66
N ILE A 119 -16.14 -15.05 12.54
CA ILE A 119 -14.73 -14.83 12.87
C ILE A 119 -13.85 -15.49 11.80
N LEU A 120 -13.05 -14.69 11.11
CA LEU A 120 -12.09 -15.20 10.12
C LEU A 120 -10.91 -15.89 10.82
N PRO A 121 -10.31 -16.94 10.21
CA PRO A 121 -9.13 -17.60 10.76
C PRO A 121 -7.94 -16.66 11.00
N THR A 122 -7.84 -15.58 10.23
CA THR A 122 -6.78 -14.57 10.36
C THR A 122 -6.87 -13.78 11.68
N ALA A 123 -8.06 -13.64 12.27
CA ALA A 123 -8.27 -12.92 13.52
C ALA A 123 -7.52 -13.58 14.69
N HIS A 124 -7.44 -14.91 14.71
CA HIS A 124 -6.67 -15.67 15.72
C HIS A 124 -5.15 -15.43 15.62
N ALA A 125 -4.66 -14.98 14.47
CA ALA A 125 -3.26 -14.64 14.25
C ALA A 125 -3.01 -13.12 14.27
N ARG A 126 -3.98 -12.30 14.67
CA ARG A 126 -3.88 -10.82 14.60
C ARG A 126 -2.65 -10.28 15.33
N ILE A 127 -2.33 -10.78 16.51
CA ILE A 127 -1.15 -10.36 17.29
C ILE A 127 0.15 -10.62 16.50
N PRO A 128 0.50 -11.88 16.14
CA PRO A 128 1.71 -12.16 15.39
C PRO A 128 1.75 -11.52 14.00
N LEU A 129 0.60 -11.39 13.34
CA LEU A 129 0.50 -10.66 12.07
C LEU A 129 0.86 -9.18 12.22
N GLY A 130 0.63 -8.57 13.38
CA GLY A 130 1.07 -7.21 13.67
C GLY A 130 2.56 -7.00 13.44
N PHE A 131 3.40 -7.98 13.79
CA PHE A 131 4.84 -7.88 13.56
C PHE A 131 5.13 -7.86 12.06
N ALA A 132 4.42 -8.68 11.29
CA ALA A 132 4.58 -8.69 9.85
C ALA A 132 4.12 -7.37 9.20
N TRP A 133 3.00 -6.81 9.65
CA TRP A 133 2.49 -5.52 9.16
C TRP A 133 3.40 -4.35 9.52
N ASP A 134 3.87 -4.29 10.77
CA ASP A 134 4.75 -3.23 11.28
C ASP A 134 6.14 -3.28 10.61
N VAL A 135 6.78 -4.46 10.56
CA VAL A 135 8.16 -4.59 10.07
C VAL A 135 8.23 -4.73 8.54
N PHE A 136 7.52 -5.69 7.96
CA PHE A 136 7.59 -5.95 6.51
C PHE A 136 6.71 -5.01 5.69
N GLY A 137 5.66 -4.44 6.30
CA GLY A 137 4.88 -3.36 5.72
C GLY A 137 5.52 -2.01 5.98
N GLY A 138 5.35 -1.52 7.21
CA GLY A 138 5.79 -0.19 7.63
C GLY A 138 7.30 0.00 7.52
N GLY A 139 8.09 -0.87 8.15
CA GLY A 139 9.55 -0.75 8.20
C GLY A 139 10.18 -0.79 6.81
N LEU A 140 9.73 -1.72 5.95
CA LEU A 140 10.19 -1.81 4.57
C LEU A 140 9.79 -0.57 3.76
N ALA A 141 8.55 -0.09 3.89
CA ALA A 141 8.11 1.15 3.25
C ALA A 141 8.94 2.36 3.73
N ALA A 142 9.29 2.42 5.02
CA ALA A 142 10.11 3.47 5.61
C ALA A 142 11.51 3.51 4.98
N VAL A 143 12.16 2.36 4.83
CA VAL A 143 13.46 2.25 4.15
C VAL A 143 13.34 2.72 2.70
N GLY A 144 12.35 2.20 1.97
CA GLY A 144 12.14 2.57 0.57
C GLY A 144 11.87 4.05 0.36
N LEU A 145 11.01 4.66 1.18
CA LEU A 145 10.71 6.09 1.12
C LEU A 145 11.90 6.95 1.52
N SER A 146 12.66 6.55 2.54
CA SER A 146 13.89 7.26 2.94
C SER A 146 14.91 7.28 1.80
N MET A 147 15.06 6.16 1.08
CA MET A 147 15.88 6.09 -0.12
C MET A 147 15.33 7.01 -1.24
N ALA A 148 14.01 7.05 -1.45
CA ALA A 148 13.41 7.94 -2.45
C ALA A 148 13.62 9.43 -2.13
N VAL A 149 13.44 9.82 -0.87
CA VAL A 149 13.72 11.18 -0.37
C VAL A 149 15.19 11.53 -0.59
N TRP A 150 16.11 10.67 -0.18
CA TRP A 150 17.55 10.89 -0.34
C TRP A 150 17.96 11.04 -1.81
N ARG A 151 17.49 10.13 -2.67
CA ARG A 151 17.76 10.17 -4.11
C ARG A 151 17.23 11.46 -4.73
N ARG A 152 16.03 11.88 -4.33
CA ARG A 152 15.37 13.08 -4.87
C ARG A 152 16.07 14.36 -4.46
N TYR A 153 16.31 14.56 -3.16
CA TYR A 153 16.72 15.86 -2.64
C TYR A 153 18.23 16.01 -2.48
N VAL A 154 18.97 14.90 -2.35
CA VAL A 154 20.42 14.90 -2.17
C VAL A 154 21.15 14.47 -3.43
N VAL A 155 20.88 13.26 -3.95
CA VAL A 155 21.61 12.74 -5.12
C VAL A 155 21.26 13.49 -6.41
N ARG A 156 19.99 13.89 -6.58
CA ARG A 156 19.48 14.67 -7.73
C ARG A 156 19.99 14.16 -9.09
N PRO A 157 19.77 12.88 -9.44
CA PRO A 157 20.27 12.33 -10.70
C PRO A 157 19.68 13.09 -11.89
N GLY A 158 20.54 13.55 -12.82
CA GLY A 158 20.12 14.37 -13.98
C GLY A 158 19.27 13.66 -15.02
N ARG A 159 18.84 12.42 -14.77
CA ARG A 159 18.01 11.61 -15.68
C ARG A 159 16.94 10.91 -14.84
N LEU A 160 15.68 11.15 -15.23
CA LEU A 160 14.42 10.44 -14.91
C LEU A 160 13.38 11.35 -14.25
N ASN A 161 12.25 11.53 -14.95
CA ASN A 161 11.00 12.10 -14.44
C ASN A 161 10.03 10.92 -14.16
N THR A 162 10.21 10.19 -13.06
CA THR A 162 9.26 9.14 -12.65
C THR A 162 8.17 9.69 -11.72
N ALA A 163 7.13 8.90 -11.44
CA ALA A 163 6.10 9.29 -10.46
C ALA A 163 6.65 9.47 -9.05
N LEU A 164 7.70 8.71 -8.66
CA LEU A 164 8.38 8.90 -7.38
C LEU A 164 9.33 10.11 -7.38
N ASP A 165 9.66 10.63 -8.56
CA ASP A 165 10.26 11.95 -8.74
C ASP A 165 9.18 13.06 -8.80
N ASP A 166 7.93 12.77 -8.47
CA ASP A 166 6.90 13.76 -8.17
C ASP A 166 6.86 13.98 -6.65
N GLY A 167 7.20 15.19 -6.21
CA GLY A 167 7.21 15.52 -4.78
C GLY A 167 5.85 15.30 -4.12
N SER A 168 4.76 15.39 -4.88
CA SER A 168 3.40 15.19 -4.41
C SER A 168 3.14 13.72 -4.05
N VAL A 169 3.55 12.78 -4.91
CA VAL A 169 3.39 11.33 -4.65
C VAL A 169 4.23 10.94 -3.45
N LEU A 170 5.48 11.39 -3.41
CA LEU A 170 6.37 11.11 -2.29
C LEU A 170 5.80 11.67 -0.97
N GLY A 171 5.23 12.88 -0.99
CA GLY A 171 4.58 13.50 0.16
C GLY A 171 3.35 12.73 0.64
N ILE A 172 2.48 12.28 -0.27
CA ILE A 172 1.30 11.46 0.06
C ILE A 172 1.72 10.14 0.71
N LEU A 173 2.67 9.41 0.09
CA LEU A 173 3.13 8.13 0.62
C LEU A 173 3.83 8.30 1.97
N PHE A 174 4.67 9.32 2.13
CA PHE A 174 5.32 9.62 3.40
C PHE A 174 4.31 10.02 4.47
N GLY A 175 3.32 10.85 4.10
CA GLY A 175 2.21 11.23 4.98
C GLY A 175 1.43 10.01 5.47
N LEU A 176 1.07 9.08 4.59
CA LEU A 176 0.42 7.81 4.96
C LEU A 176 1.27 6.99 5.93
N LEU A 177 2.55 6.81 5.62
CA LEU A 177 3.43 6.00 6.45
C LEU A 177 3.61 6.60 7.86
N VAL A 178 3.93 7.89 7.95
CA VAL A 178 4.16 8.56 9.23
C VAL A 178 2.89 8.60 10.06
N SER A 179 1.76 8.99 9.46
CA SER A 179 0.49 9.00 10.20
C SER A 179 0.05 7.60 10.62
N GLY A 180 0.35 6.55 9.84
CA GLY A 180 0.09 5.16 10.23
C GLY A 180 0.85 4.74 11.48
N PHE A 181 2.17 4.98 11.53
CA PHE A 181 2.97 4.71 12.73
C PHE A 181 2.57 5.55 13.94
N LEU A 182 2.19 6.81 13.71
CA LEU A 182 1.67 7.67 14.78
C LEU A 182 0.36 7.11 15.33
N ILE A 183 -0.60 6.72 14.49
CA ILE A 183 -1.86 6.11 14.92
C ILE A 183 -1.58 4.87 15.76
N GLU A 184 -0.73 3.97 15.26
CA GLU A 184 -0.41 2.74 15.98
C GLU A 184 0.28 3.03 17.33
N GLY A 185 1.25 3.94 17.38
CA GLY A 185 1.93 4.30 18.62
C GLY A 185 1.05 5.04 19.62
N LEU A 186 0.19 5.95 19.14
CA LEU A 186 -0.80 6.65 19.98
C LEU A 186 -1.79 5.68 20.61
N ARG A 187 -2.29 4.72 19.81
CA ARG A 187 -3.14 3.63 20.28
C ARG A 187 -2.40 2.81 21.34
N ILE A 188 -1.21 2.26 21.02
CA ILE A 188 -0.41 1.44 21.96
C ILE A 188 -0.15 2.16 23.28
N GLY A 189 0.17 3.45 23.24
CA GLY A 189 0.40 4.26 24.44
C GLY A 189 -0.87 4.42 25.30
N ALA A 190 -2.02 4.64 24.67
CA ALA A 190 -3.30 4.86 25.35
C ALA A 190 -3.98 3.55 25.80
N THR A 191 -3.67 2.43 25.16
CA THR A 191 -4.27 1.11 25.42
C THR A 191 -3.29 0.14 26.04
N GLU A 192 -2.47 -0.57 25.25
CA GLU A 192 -1.66 -1.71 25.73
C GLU A 192 -0.68 -1.34 26.85
N LEU A 193 -0.15 -0.12 26.84
CA LEU A 193 0.82 0.37 27.83
C LEU A 193 0.18 1.17 28.97
N ASN A 194 -1.14 1.40 28.95
CA ASN A 194 -1.85 2.18 29.96
C ASN A 194 -2.53 1.25 30.98
N PRO A 195 -2.06 1.18 32.24
CA PRO A 195 -2.63 0.30 33.26
C PRO A 195 -4.11 0.57 33.59
N ALA A 196 -4.60 1.77 33.28
CA ALA A 196 -6.01 2.14 33.48
C ALA A 196 -6.92 1.72 32.31
N SER A 197 -6.36 1.24 31.20
CA SER A 197 -7.13 0.82 30.03
C SER A 197 -7.69 -0.59 30.20
N ILE A 198 -8.92 -0.81 29.74
CA ILE A 198 -9.51 -2.16 29.62
C ILE A 198 -8.76 -3.06 28.63
N TYR A 199 -7.93 -2.46 27.77
CA TYR A 199 -7.09 -3.13 26.78
C TYR A 199 -5.64 -3.28 27.23
N TYR A 200 -5.35 -3.06 28.52
CA TYR A 200 -4.00 -3.15 29.07
C TYR A 200 -3.40 -4.55 28.84
N ALA A 201 -2.33 -4.60 28.06
CA ALA A 201 -1.67 -5.83 27.67
C ALA A 201 -0.22 -5.55 27.22
N PRO A 202 0.72 -5.22 28.13
CA PRO A 202 2.08 -4.84 27.75
C PRO A 202 2.83 -5.92 26.94
N SER A 203 2.49 -7.19 27.14
CA SER A 203 3.08 -8.32 26.41
C SER A 203 2.72 -8.31 24.92
N VAL A 204 1.60 -7.71 24.53
CA VAL A 204 1.17 -7.67 23.11
C VAL A 204 1.72 -6.44 22.39
N ALA A 205 2.08 -5.38 23.12
CA ALA A 205 2.59 -4.14 22.56
C ALA A 205 3.87 -4.34 21.71
N GLY A 206 4.74 -5.27 22.12
CA GLY A 206 5.99 -5.58 21.43
C GLY A 206 5.82 -6.25 20.06
N TRP A 207 4.62 -6.72 19.72
CA TRP A 207 4.32 -7.27 18.39
C TRP A 207 4.11 -6.19 17.33
N SER A 208 4.20 -4.92 17.69
CA SER A 208 4.31 -3.80 16.74
C SER A 208 5.57 -3.00 17.10
N PRO A 209 6.79 -3.47 16.77
CA PRO A 209 8.02 -2.88 17.28
C PRO A 209 8.19 -1.39 16.99
N ILE A 210 7.87 -0.93 15.77
CA ILE A 210 7.99 0.47 15.39
C ILE A 210 6.91 1.29 16.11
N GLY A 211 5.65 0.85 16.06
CA GLY A 211 4.56 1.47 16.83
C GLY A 211 4.85 1.54 18.34
N TRP A 212 5.46 0.51 18.92
CA TRP A 212 5.85 0.46 20.32
C TRP A 212 6.94 1.47 20.67
N VAL A 213 7.95 1.63 19.81
CA VAL A 213 8.97 2.68 19.98
C VAL A 213 8.33 4.06 19.92
N VAL A 214 7.41 4.30 18.97
CA VAL A 214 6.65 5.56 18.88
C VAL A 214 5.85 5.80 20.16
N ALA A 215 5.15 4.79 20.67
CA ALA A 215 4.39 4.88 21.92
C ALA A 215 5.29 5.25 23.11
N LYS A 216 6.43 4.59 23.25
CA LYS A 216 7.41 4.88 24.32
C LYS A 216 8.00 6.28 24.20
N ALA A 217 8.27 6.75 22.98
CA ALA A 217 8.76 8.10 22.74
C ALA A 217 7.72 9.14 23.16
N LEU A 218 6.45 8.97 22.76
CA LEU A 218 5.33 9.87 23.13
C LEU A 218 5.11 9.92 24.65
N LEU A 219 5.12 8.76 25.31
CA LEU A 219 5.05 8.70 26.77
C LEU A 219 6.27 9.36 27.44
N GLY A 220 7.47 9.15 26.87
CA GLY A 220 8.72 9.71 27.38
C GLY A 220 8.80 11.24 27.31
N ILE A 221 8.12 11.86 26.34
CA ILE A 221 7.98 13.33 26.24
C ILE A 221 6.79 13.87 27.04
N GLY A 222 6.08 13.02 27.81
CA GLY A 222 5.06 13.44 28.78
C GLY A 222 3.63 13.50 28.25
N PHE A 223 3.30 12.80 27.15
CA PHE A 223 1.90 12.72 26.71
C PHE A 223 1.02 12.03 27.78
N THR A 224 -0.06 12.69 28.17
CA THR A 224 -1.10 12.12 29.04
C THR A 224 -2.02 11.20 28.24
N SER A 225 -2.77 10.31 28.91
CA SER A 225 -3.77 9.44 28.24
C SER A 225 -4.76 10.25 27.41
N ALA A 226 -5.26 11.37 27.93
CA ALA A 226 -6.16 12.27 27.21
C ALA A 226 -5.50 12.89 25.96
N ALA A 227 -4.22 13.26 26.04
CA ALA A 227 -3.48 13.79 24.90
C ALA A 227 -3.26 12.71 23.82
N LEU A 228 -2.95 11.48 24.23
CA LEU A 228 -2.80 10.34 23.31
C LEU A 228 -4.12 10.05 22.59
N GLU A 229 -5.24 10.00 23.31
CA GLU A 229 -6.57 9.77 22.73
C GLU A 229 -6.99 10.89 21.77
N ALA A 230 -6.86 12.15 22.16
CA ALA A 230 -7.22 13.28 21.29
C ALA A 230 -6.36 13.31 20.01
N THR A 231 -5.05 13.09 20.17
CA THR A 231 -4.11 13.07 19.04
C THR A 231 -4.35 11.85 18.15
N HIS A 232 -4.71 10.70 18.73
CA HIS A 232 -5.09 9.50 17.97
C HIS A 232 -6.28 9.79 17.07
N ALA A 233 -7.38 10.30 17.62
CA ALA A 233 -8.59 10.59 16.85
C ALA A 233 -8.31 11.57 15.69
N ALA A 234 -7.57 12.66 15.97
CA ALA A 234 -7.21 13.64 14.95
C ALA A 234 -6.30 13.04 13.85
N THR A 235 -5.27 12.30 14.25
CA THR A 235 -4.31 11.68 13.31
C THR A 235 -4.98 10.60 12.47
N TRP A 236 -5.92 9.86 13.05
CA TRP A 236 -6.69 8.84 12.36
C TRP A 236 -7.53 9.42 11.22
N TRP A 237 -8.29 10.48 11.49
CA TRP A 237 -9.09 11.15 10.46
C TRP A 237 -8.22 11.83 9.39
N LEU A 238 -7.08 12.40 9.80
CA LEU A 238 -6.08 12.91 8.87
C LEU A 238 -5.56 11.80 7.95
N HIS A 239 -5.19 10.65 8.49
CA HIS A 239 -4.69 9.50 7.71
C HIS A 239 -5.75 8.99 6.72
N ALA A 240 -7.00 8.83 7.17
CA ALA A 240 -8.11 8.44 6.30
C ALA A 240 -8.32 9.44 5.14
N GLY A 241 -8.21 10.74 5.43
CA GLY A 241 -8.26 11.80 4.42
C GLY A 241 -7.10 11.74 3.42
N ILE A 242 -5.87 11.52 3.90
CA ILE A 242 -4.69 11.34 3.03
C ILE A 242 -4.90 10.09 2.14
N PHE A 243 -5.41 9.00 2.69
CA PHE A 243 -5.66 7.76 1.95
C PHE A 243 -6.72 7.94 0.86
N ALA A 244 -7.85 8.60 1.18
CA ALA A 244 -8.85 8.96 0.17
C ALA A 244 -8.26 9.88 -0.91
N SER A 245 -7.46 10.87 -0.53
CA SER A 245 -6.80 11.78 -1.47
C SER A 245 -5.80 11.08 -2.39
N ALA A 246 -5.17 9.99 -1.93
CA ALA A 246 -4.24 9.20 -2.72
C ALA A 246 -4.94 8.55 -3.93
N PHE A 247 -6.16 8.03 -3.76
CA PHE A 247 -6.95 7.48 -4.86
C PHE A 247 -7.37 8.57 -5.87
N VAL A 248 -7.85 9.71 -5.37
CA VAL A 248 -8.24 10.85 -6.22
C VAL A 248 -7.03 11.36 -7.00
N TYR A 249 -5.89 11.55 -6.33
CA TYR A 249 -4.64 11.95 -6.98
C TYR A 249 -4.23 10.94 -8.05
N ALA A 250 -4.28 9.65 -7.74
CA ALA A 250 -3.92 8.59 -8.67
C ALA A 250 -4.82 8.57 -9.91
N ALA A 251 -6.11 8.84 -9.75
CA ALA A 251 -7.05 8.94 -10.86
C ALA A 251 -6.79 10.15 -11.76
N LEU A 252 -6.53 11.32 -11.18
CA LEU A 252 -6.27 12.56 -11.92
C LEU A 252 -4.90 12.53 -12.63
N ARG A 253 -3.89 11.95 -11.98
CA ARG A 253 -2.49 11.90 -12.47
C ARG A 253 -2.11 10.51 -12.97
N PHE A 254 -3.10 9.73 -13.40
CA PHE A 254 -2.95 8.34 -13.82
C PHE A 254 -1.78 8.11 -14.78
N SER A 255 -1.52 9.02 -15.72
CA SER A 255 -0.44 8.91 -16.71
C SER A 255 0.94 8.68 -16.07
N ARG A 256 1.20 9.22 -14.87
CA ARG A 256 2.47 9.03 -14.15
C ARG A 256 2.53 7.69 -13.42
N LEU A 257 1.40 7.23 -12.90
CA LEU A 257 1.26 5.96 -12.15
C LEU A 257 0.89 4.77 -13.03
N THR A 258 0.65 5.01 -14.32
CA THR A 258 0.20 4.01 -15.29
C THR A 258 1.12 2.79 -15.33
N HIS A 259 2.42 2.97 -15.03
CA HIS A 259 3.40 1.89 -14.99
C HIS A 259 3.08 0.78 -13.98
N MET A 260 2.33 1.06 -12.90
CA MET A 260 1.89 0.02 -11.95
C MET A 260 0.91 -0.96 -12.58
N ILE A 261 0.11 -0.53 -13.55
CA ILE A 261 -0.93 -1.35 -14.19
C ILE A 261 -0.48 -1.83 -15.57
N VAL A 262 0.05 -0.91 -16.38
CA VAL A 262 0.37 -1.18 -17.78
C VAL A 262 1.66 -1.98 -17.94
N SER A 263 2.65 -1.84 -17.05
CA SER A 263 3.87 -2.64 -17.17
C SER A 263 3.60 -4.15 -17.02
N PRO A 264 2.84 -4.61 -16.01
CA PRO A 264 2.41 -6.00 -15.95
C PRO A 264 1.54 -6.43 -17.15
N MET A 265 0.60 -5.58 -17.59
CA MET A 265 -0.22 -5.89 -18.78
C MET A 265 0.66 -6.06 -20.03
N ASN A 266 1.70 -5.25 -20.19
CA ASN A 266 2.62 -5.35 -21.31
C ASN A 266 3.40 -6.67 -21.32
N TRP A 267 3.62 -7.31 -20.17
CA TRP A 267 4.20 -8.66 -20.13
C TRP A 267 3.30 -9.69 -20.79
N TYR A 268 1.98 -9.53 -20.64
CA TYR A 268 1.01 -10.37 -21.33
C TYR A 268 0.91 -10.01 -22.81
N TYR A 269 0.84 -8.72 -23.17
CA TYR A 269 0.60 -8.25 -24.54
C TYR A 269 1.84 -8.15 -25.45
N ARG A 270 3.06 -8.31 -24.92
CA ARG A 270 4.29 -8.26 -25.73
C ARG A 270 4.27 -9.27 -26.89
N THR A 271 4.99 -8.97 -27.96
CA THR A 271 5.23 -9.94 -29.04
C THR A 271 6.03 -11.14 -28.51
N LEU A 272 5.64 -12.35 -28.92
CA LEU A 272 6.40 -13.58 -28.68
C LEU A 272 7.42 -13.87 -29.78
N ARG A 273 7.42 -13.08 -30.86
CA ARG A 273 8.33 -13.27 -31.99
C ARG A 273 9.77 -12.94 -31.60
N PRO A 274 10.77 -13.52 -32.28
CA PRO A 274 12.17 -13.17 -32.08
C PRO A 274 12.38 -11.65 -32.19
N ARG A 275 13.30 -11.11 -31.38
CA ARG A 275 13.63 -9.68 -31.44
C ARG A 275 14.12 -9.32 -32.83
N GLY A 276 13.50 -8.30 -33.44
CA GLY A 276 13.81 -7.84 -34.79
C GLY A 276 12.98 -8.49 -35.91
N ALA A 277 12.11 -9.46 -35.60
CA ALA A 277 11.22 -10.05 -36.59
C ALA A 277 10.10 -9.07 -36.99
N LEU A 278 9.97 -8.79 -38.29
CA LEU A 278 8.90 -7.96 -38.85
C LEU A 278 7.56 -8.71 -38.88
N LYS A 279 6.46 -7.96 -39.05
CA LYS A 279 5.17 -8.58 -39.37
C LYS A 279 5.23 -9.18 -40.78
N PRO A 280 4.79 -10.43 -41.00
CA PRO A 280 4.55 -10.94 -42.34
C PRO A 280 3.66 -9.95 -43.09
N MET A 281 3.97 -9.65 -44.34
CA MET A 281 3.22 -8.67 -45.13
C MET A 281 1.86 -9.19 -45.64
N GLY A 282 1.45 -10.39 -45.20
CA GLY A 282 0.32 -11.10 -45.78
C GLY A 282 0.72 -11.82 -47.05
N ASP A 283 -0.22 -12.61 -47.59
CA ASP A 283 -0.07 -13.19 -48.92
C ASP A 283 -0.34 -12.09 -49.96
N PHE A 284 0.51 -12.00 -50.98
CA PHE A 284 0.37 -11.02 -52.07
C PHE A 284 -0.21 -11.64 -53.35
N GLU A 285 -0.70 -12.88 -53.28
CA GLU A 285 -1.39 -13.57 -54.37
C GLU A 285 -2.85 -13.12 -54.55
#